data_AF-A0A1G1SWC5-F1
#
_entry.id   AF-A0A1G1SWC5-F1
#
_cell.length_a   1.000
_cell.length_b   1.000
_cell.length_c   1.000
_cell.angle_alpha   90.00
_cell.angle_beta   90.00
_cell.angle_gamma   90.00
#
_symmetry.space_group_name_H-M   'P 1'
#
loop_
_entity.id
_entity.type
_entity.pdbx_description
1 polymer ?
#
loop_
_entity_poly.entity_id
_entity_poly.type
_entity_poly.pdbx_seq_one_letter_code
_entity_poly.pdbx_strand_id
1 'polypeptide(L)'
;MGSCTLFRPRDKAPVVETVRTVDSPTPPTAARDLADVIAADLQLTTEQTGQVRSILNGTVQQANAAKAKYPAKSPQLMAELKRINVDSQKELKVLLGPVKFKQLQTDQRKIAAEMQQKQK
;
A
#
# COMPACT_ATOMS: atom_id res chain seq x y z
N MET A 1 10.48 62.27 -4.41
CA MET A 1 9.58 61.72 -3.36
C MET A 1 8.61 60.80 -4.07
N GLY A 2 8.42 59.51 -3.78
CA GLY A 2 8.86 58.62 -2.71
C GLY A 2 8.49 57.18 -3.12
N SER A 3 9.04 56.23 -2.38
CA SER A 3 9.21 54.81 -2.70
C SER A 3 8.00 53.91 -2.36
N CYS A 4 8.10 52.64 -2.79
CA CYS A 4 7.45 51.42 -2.22
C CYS A 4 5.95 51.19 -2.56
N THR A 5 5.45 49.98 -2.83
CA THR A 5 5.78 48.64 -2.33
C THR A 5 5.41 47.53 -3.33
N LEU A 6 6.18 46.45 -3.25
CA LEU A 6 5.84 45.11 -3.72
C LEU A 6 4.50 44.64 -3.14
N PHE A 7 3.63 44.01 -3.93
CA PHE A 7 2.86 42.84 -3.48
C PHE A 7 2.41 42.01 -4.68
N ARG A 8 3.17 40.94 -4.95
CA ARG A 8 2.69 39.77 -5.71
C ARG A 8 1.85 38.92 -4.75
N PRO A 9 0.60 38.59 -5.06
CA PRO A 9 -0.05 37.44 -4.44
C PRO A 9 0.64 36.17 -4.95
N ARG A 10 1.35 35.53 -4.03
CA ARG A 10 1.96 34.21 -4.16
C ARG A 10 0.85 33.15 -4.13
N ASP A 11 1.09 32.12 -4.94
CA ASP A 11 0.46 30.79 -4.99
C ASP A 11 -0.65 30.49 -3.98
N LYS A 12 -1.86 30.30 -4.51
CA LYS A 12 -2.75 29.27 -3.99
C LYS A 12 -2.86 28.19 -5.05
N ALA A 13 -1.85 27.33 -5.11
CA ALA A 13 -2.08 25.99 -5.64
C ALA A 13 -3.22 25.38 -4.81
N PRO A 14 -4.32 24.92 -5.41
CA PRO A 14 -5.34 24.21 -4.66
C PRO A 14 -4.65 23.00 -4.06
N VAL A 15 -4.65 22.92 -2.72
CA VAL A 15 -4.41 21.67 -2.01
C VAL A 15 -5.54 20.77 -2.47
N VAL A 16 -5.27 19.98 -3.52
CA VAL A 16 -6.11 18.86 -3.89
C VAL A 16 -5.96 17.91 -2.72
N GLU A 17 -6.91 18.00 -1.81
CA GLU A 17 -7.24 16.93 -0.89
C GLU A 17 -7.48 15.72 -1.78
N THR A 18 -6.42 14.92 -1.99
CA THR A 18 -6.47 13.72 -2.81
C THR A 18 -7.33 12.72 -2.08
N VAL A 19 -8.65 12.87 -2.23
CA VAL A 19 -9.62 11.82 -1.96
C VAL A 19 -9.14 10.64 -2.79
N ARG A 20 -8.44 9.69 -2.15
CA ARG A 20 -7.91 8.50 -2.79
C ARG A 20 -9.11 7.71 -3.33
N THR A 21 -9.39 7.86 -4.62
CA THR A 21 -10.37 7.02 -5.30
C THR A 21 -9.80 5.60 -5.42
N VAL A 22 -10.66 4.59 -5.52
CA VAL A 22 -10.26 3.17 -5.68
C VAL A 22 -9.31 2.98 -6.88
N ASP A 23 -9.44 3.85 -7.87
CA ASP A 23 -8.66 3.88 -9.11
C ASP A 23 -7.30 4.55 -8.98
N SER A 24 -7.01 5.21 -7.85
CA SER A 24 -5.70 5.80 -7.61
C SER A 24 -4.63 4.70 -7.41
N PRO A 25 -3.39 4.94 -7.88
CA PRO A 25 -2.26 4.05 -7.59
C PRO A 25 -2.06 3.92 -6.08
N THR A 26 -1.82 2.70 -5.62
CA THR A 26 -1.47 2.44 -4.23
C THR A 26 -0.08 3.03 -3.98
N PRO A 27 0.10 3.89 -2.95
CA PRO A 27 1.40 4.51 -2.70
C PRO A 27 2.43 3.45 -2.26
N PRO A 28 3.72 3.63 -2.60
CA PRO A 28 4.78 2.69 -2.19
C PRO A 28 4.89 2.53 -0.67
N THR A 29 4.53 3.59 0.09
CA THR A 29 4.55 3.55 1.56
C THR A 29 3.56 2.55 2.13
N ALA A 30 2.46 2.24 1.44
CA ALA A 30 1.46 1.28 1.93
C ALA A 30 2.04 -0.13 2.12
N ALA A 31 2.98 -0.55 1.27
CA ALA A 31 3.67 -1.83 1.42
C ALA A 31 4.61 -1.83 2.63
N ARG A 32 5.32 -0.72 2.87
CA ARG A 32 6.14 -0.54 4.07
C ARG A 32 5.30 -0.57 5.34
N ASP A 33 4.23 0.22 5.39
CA ASP A 33 3.36 0.33 6.55
C ASP A 33 2.69 -1.02 6.87
N LEU A 34 2.26 -1.75 5.83
CA LEU A 34 1.67 -3.08 5.99
C LEU A 34 2.71 -4.09 6.49
N ALA A 35 3.94 -4.05 5.98
CA ALA A 35 5.02 -4.90 6.48
C ALA A 35 5.30 -4.64 7.96
N ASP A 36 5.29 -3.37 8.38
CA ASP A 36 5.55 -2.98 9.77
C ASP A 36 4.41 -3.43 10.70
N VAL A 37 3.15 -3.36 10.25
CA VAL A 37 1.99 -3.90 10.99
C VAL A 37 2.07 -5.42 11.12
N ILE A 38 2.32 -6.13 10.02
CA ILE A 38 2.50 -7.60 10.03
C ILE A 38 3.67 -7.99 10.94
N ALA A 39 4.76 -7.23 10.90
CA ALA A 39 5.93 -7.48 11.73
C ALA A 39 5.63 -7.34 13.23
N ALA A 40 4.88 -6.30 13.61
CA ALA A 40 4.47 -6.08 14.98
C ALA A 40 3.51 -7.19 15.47
N ASP A 41 2.54 -7.58 14.64
CA ASP A 41 1.53 -8.57 14.97
C ASP A 41 2.10 -10.00 15.09
N LEU A 42 2.98 -10.39 14.16
CA LEU A 42 3.56 -11.74 14.10
C LEU A 42 4.94 -11.85 14.77
N GLN A 43 5.38 -10.79 15.45
CA GLN A 43 6.69 -10.68 16.09
C GLN A 43 7.81 -11.17 15.15
N LEU A 44 7.87 -10.58 13.96
CA LEU A 44 8.87 -10.94 12.94
C LEU A 44 10.24 -10.37 13.31
N THR A 45 11.31 -11.06 12.89
CA THR A 45 12.65 -10.49 12.97
C THR A 45 12.81 -9.36 11.96
N THR A 46 13.82 -8.51 12.13
CA THR A 46 14.14 -7.42 11.18
C THR A 46 14.39 -7.97 9.76
N GLU A 47 15.05 -9.12 9.66
CA GLU A 47 15.31 -9.80 8.39
C GLU A 47 14.00 -10.27 7.72
N GLN A 48 13.14 -10.97 8.47
CA GLN A 48 11.84 -11.42 8.00
C GLN A 48 10.97 -10.23 7.58
N THR A 49 11.01 -9.13 8.33
CA THR A 49 10.30 -7.89 8.01
C THR A 49 10.79 -7.28 6.69
N GLY A 50 12.11 -7.28 6.46
CA GLY A 50 12.70 -6.85 5.20
C GLY A 50 12.24 -7.68 4.01
N GLN A 51 12.17 -9.01 4.18
CA GLN A 51 11.68 -9.93 3.16
C GLN A 51 10.18 -9.75 2.88
N VAL A 52 9.35 -9.62 3.93
CA VAL A 52 7.92 -9.31 3.79
C VAL A 52 7.73 -7.99 3.05
N ARG A 53 8.49 -6.95 3.41
CA ARG A 53 8.43 -5.64 2.75
C ARG A 53 8.79 -5.74 1.26
N SER A 54 9.79 -6.55 0.90
CA SER A 54 10.17 -6.79 -0.50
C SER A 54 9.01 -7.41 -1.30
N ILE A 55 8.39 -8.47 -0.77
CA ILE A 55 7.22 -9.13 -1.39
C ILE A 55 6.06 -8.15 -1.57
N LEU A 56 5.72 -7.40 -0.53
CA LEU A 56 4.61 -6.43 -0.57
C LEU A 56 4.90 -5.27 -1.54
N ASN A 57 6.14 -4.80 -1.62
CA ASN A 57 6.54 -3.78 -2.60
C ASN A 57 6.35 -4.28 -4.03
N GLY A 58 6.81 -5.50 -4.34
CA GLY A 58 6.61 -6.13 -5.65
C GLY A 58 5.13 -6.29 -5.98
N THR A 59 4.34 -6.71 -4.99
CA THR A 59 2.88 -6.84 -5.11
C THR A 59 2.21 -5.50 -5.45
N VAL A 60 2.59 -4.42 -4.77
CA VAL A 60 2.06 -3.06 -5.04
C VAL A 60 2.45 -2.57 -6.43
N GLN A 61 3.69 -2.82 -6.86
CA GLN A 61 4.15 -2.47 -8.21
C GLN A 61 3.34 -3.20 -9.28
N GLN A 62 3.14 -4.51 -9.14
CA GLN A 62 2.33 -5.31 -10.06
C GLN A 62 0.87 -4.85 -10.08
N ALA A 63 0.29 -4.57 -8.90
CA ALA A 63 -1.09 -4.10 -8.80
C ALA A 63 -1.28 -2.72 -9.46
N ASN A 64 -0.34 -1.80 -9.26
CA ASN A 64 -0.36 -0.49 -9.91
C ASN A 64 -0.17 -0.60 -11.42
N ALA A 65 0.71 -1.48 -11.89
CA ALA A 65 0.87 -1.76 -13.31
C ALA A 65 -0.42 -2.34 -13.92
N ALA A 66 -1.11 -3.24 -13.21
CA ALA A 66 -2.40 -3.78 -13.64
C ALA A 66 -3.48 -2.67 -13.71
N LYS A 67 -3.56 -1.80 -12.70
CA LYS A 67 -4.46 -0.64 -12.70
C LYS A 67 -4.18 0.34 -13.84
N ALA A 68 -2.92 0.50 -14.24
CA ALA A 68 -2.55 1.34 -15.38
C ALA A 68 -2.90 0.69 -16.73
N LYS A 69 -2.91 -0.65 -16.80
CA LYS A 69 -3.15 -1.41 -18.03
C LYS A 69 -4.64 -1.63 -18.32
N TYR A 70 -5.45 -1.84 -17.29
CA TYR A 70 -6.86 -2.21 -17.45
C TYR A 70 -7.79 -1.11 -16.97
N PRO A 71 -8.98 -0.95 -17.58
CA PRO A 71 -9.98 0.00 -17.10
C PRO A 71 -10.39 -0.28 -15.65
N ALA A 72 -10.68 0.80 -14.94
CA ALA A 72 -11.31 0.80 -13.63
C ALA A 72 -12.48 -0.20 -13.56
N LYS A 73 -12.52 -1.02 -12.51
CA LYS A 73 -13.60 -2.00 -12.25
C LYS A 73 -13.83 -3.05 -13.36
N SER A 74 -12.91 -3.19 -14.30
CA SER A 74 -13.03 -4.20 -15.36
C SER A 74 -12.86 -5.63 -14.82
N PRO A 75 -13.53 -6.65 -15.39
CA PRO A 75 -13.30 -8.04 -15.03
C PRO A 75 -11.83 -8.47 -15.18
N GLN A 76 -11.14 -7.93 -16.19
CA GLN A 76 -9.71 -8.19 -16.44
C GLN A 76 -8.84 -7.65 -15.30
N LEU A 77 -9.12 -6.43 -14.82
CA LEU A 77 -8.43 -5.87 -13.66
C LEU A 77 -8.66 -6.74 -12.42
N MET A 78 -9.91 -7.16 -12.16
CA MET A 78 -10.23 -8.00 -11.01
C MET A 78 -9.55 -9.37 -11.07
N ALA A 79 -9.47 -9.97 -12.27
CA ALA A 79 -8.76 -11.23 -12.48
C ALA A 79 -7.25 -11.10 -12.24
N GLU A 80 -6.62 -10.03 -12.77
CA GLU A 80 -5.18 -9.80 -12.58
C GLU A 80 -4.85 -9.49 -11.12
N LEU A 81 -5.63 -8.64 -10.44
CA LEU A 81 -5.45 -8.35 -9.03
C LEU A 81 -5.62 -9.59 -8.15
N LYS A 82 -6.57 -10.48 -8.50
CA LYS A 82 -6.72 -11.77 -7.81
C LYS A 82 -5.49 -12.66 -8.01
N ARG A 83 -4.92 -12.72 -9.22
CA ARG A 83 -3.70 -13.46 -9.52
C ARG A 83 -2.52 -12.95 -8.69
N ILE A 84 -2.29 -11.63 -8.72
CA ILE A 84 -1.25 -10.95 -7.94
C ILE A 84 -1.38 -11.24 -6.44
N ASN A 85 -2.59 -11.17 -5.90
CA ASN A 85 -2.84 -11.48 -4.49
C ASN A 85 -2.55 -12.96 -4.16
N VAL A 86 -2.96 -13.89 -5.02
CA VAL A 86 -2.68 -15.33 -4.82
C VAL A 86 -1.17 -15.61 -4.82
N ASP A 87 -0.43 -15.01 -5.75
CA ASP A 87 1.01 -15.25 -5.85
C ASP A 87 1.76 -14.62 -4.65
N SER A 88 1.39 -13.40 -4.26
CA SER A 88 1.88 -12.76 -3.02
C SER A 88 1.62 -13.61 -1.77
N GLN A 89 0.43 -14.20 -1.65
CA GLN A 89 0.10 -15.08 -0.53
C GLN A 89 0.94 -16.37 -0.51
N LYS A 90 1.28 -16.93 -1.68
CA LYS A 90 2.18 -18.10 -1.74
C LYS A 90 3.57 -17.73 -1.26
N GLU A 91 4.11 -16.61 -1.70
CA GLU A 91 5.43 -16.12 -1.29
C GLU A 91 5.46 -15.86 0.23
N LEU A 92 4.44 -15.18 0.76
CA LEU A 92 4.31 -14.96 2.20
C LEU A 92 4.19 -16.27 2.99
N LYS A 93 3.47 -17.27 2.48
CA LYS A 93 3.35 -18.58 3.13
C LYS A 93 4.69 -19.31 3.18
N VAL A 94 5.48 -19.26 2.11
CA VAL A 94 6.81 -19.87 2.06
C VAL A 94 7.75 -19.17 3.05
N LEU A 95 7.73 -17.84 3.07
CA LEU A 95 8.58 -17.03 3.95
C LEU A 95 8.23 -17.19 5.43
N LEU A 96 6.95 -17.09 5.79
CA LEU A 96 6.50 -17.08 7.19
C LEU A 96 6.34 -18.49 7.77
N GLY A 97 6.19 -19.50 6.91
CA GLY A 97 5.81 -20.84 7.29
C GLY A 97 4.32 -20.96 7.69
N PRO A 98 3.81 -22.19 7.87
CA PRO A 98 2.38 -22.45 8.01
C PRO A 98 1.77 -21.86 9.30
N VAL A 99 2.52 -21.79 10.40
CA VAL A 99 2.02 -21.29 11.69
C VAL A 99 1.78 -19.78 11.64
N LYS A 100 2.83 -19.00 11.31
CA LYS A 100 2.72 -17.55 11.23
C LYS A 100 1.81 -17.10 10.09
N PHE A 101 1.78 -17.84 8.97
CA PHE A 101 0.84 -17.55 7.89
C PHE A 101 -0.62 -17.77 8.30
N LYS A 102 -0.92 -18.80 9.09
CA LYS A 102 -2.28 -19.02 9.63
C LYS A 102 -2.67 -17.91 10.60
N GLN A 103 -1.73 -17.44 11.42
CA GLN A 103 -1.95 -16.29 12.31
C GLN A 103 -2.26 -15.02 11.49
N LEU A 104 -1.45 -14.72 10.48
CA LEU A 104 -1.69 -13.61 9.54
C LEU A 104 -3.10 -13.64 8.91
N GLN A 105 -3.57 -14.84 8.52
CA GLN A 105 -4.92 -15.01 7.98
C GLN A 105 -6.01 -14.74 9.01
N THR A 106 -5.75 -15.09 10.27
CA THR A 106 -6.69 -14.86 11.38
C THR A 106 -6.76 -13.36 11.70
N ASP A 107 -5.61 -12.69 11.70
CA ASP A 107 -5.49 -11.28 12.07
C ASP A 107 -5.71 -10.31 10.91
N GLN A 108 -6.06 -10.81 9.72
CA GLN A 108 -6.29 -10.00 8.53
C GLN A 108 -7.22 -8.80 8.77
N ARG A 109 -8.30 -9.00 9.52
CA ARG A 109 -9.25 -7.92 9.84
C ARG A 109 -8.65 -6.87 10.77
N LYS A 110 -7.87 -7.30 11.76
CA LYS A 110 -7.15 -6.43 12.70
C LYS A 110 -6.09 -5.61 11.95
N ILE A 111 -5.27 -6.27 11.15
CA ILE A 111 -4.24 -5.65 10.30
C ILE A 111 -4.86 -4.63 9.33
N ALA A 112 -5.98 -4.96 8.70
CA ALA A 112 -6.69 -4.03 7.82
C ALA A 112 -7.17 -2.78 8.56
N ALA A 113 -7.68 -2.93 9.79
CA ALA A 113 -8.11 -1.81 10.62
C ALA A 113 -6.92 -0.92 11.03
N GLU A 114 -5.80 -1.51 11.45
CA GLU A 114 -4.58 -0.77 11.79
C GLU A 114 -3.99 -0.02 10.58
N MET A 115 -4.03 -0.64 9.40
CA MET A 115 -3.62 0.00 8.15
C MET A 115 -4.52 1.16 7.75
N GLN A 116 -5.83 1.11 8.05
CA GLN A 116 -6.72 2.25 7.84
C GLN A 116 -6.39 3.40 8.79
N GLN A 117 -5.98 3.12 10.03
CA GLN A 117 -5.56 4.15 10.98
C GLN A 117 -4.26 4.84 10.53
N LYS A 118 -3.31 4.09 9.94
CA LYS A 118 -2.04 4.64 9.41
C LYS A 118 -2.19 5.49 8.14
N GLN A 119 -3.32 5.36 7.44
CA GLN A 119 -3.59 6.11 6.20
C GLN A 119 -4.44 7.37 6.40
N LYS A 120 -4.93 7.61 7.62
CA LYS A 120 -5.57 8.85 8.04
C LYS A 120 -4.53 9.88 8.43
#